data_AF-F7JQ67-F1
#
_entry.id   AF-F7JQ67-F1
#
_cell.length_a   1.000
_cell.length_b   1.000
_cell.length_c   1.000
_cell.angle_alpha   90.00
_cell.angle_beta   90.00
_cell.angle_gamma   90.00
#
_symmetry.space_group_name_H-M   'P 1'
#
loop_
_entity.id
_entity.type
_entity.pdbx_description
1 polymer ?
#
loop_
_entity_poly.entity_id
_entity_poly.type
_entity_poly.pdbx_seq_one_letter_code
_entity_poly.pdbx_strand_id
1 'polypeptide(L)' 'MAKGTKYSQQFKEDAVRYRLDHPELPLRKASENLGVSESALKNWMKAAKEHKRRGS' A
#
# COMPACT_ATOMS: atom_id res chain seq x y z
N MET A 1 -20.42 -7.65 -15.04
CA MET A 1 -19.96 -7.01 -13.79
C MET A 1 -18.43 -6.97 -13.81
N ALA A 2 -17.82 -5.78 -13.90
CA ALA A 2 -16.38 -5.67 -13.78
C ALA A 2 -15.99 -6.12 -12.36
N LYS A 3 -15.28 -7.25 -12.26
CA LYS A 3 -14.67 -7.71 -11.00
C LYS A 3 -13.49 -6.80 -10.68
N GLY A 4 -13.79 -5.54 -10.34
CA GLY A 4 -12.82 -4.67 -9.71
C GLY A 4 -12.58 -5.24 -8.32
N THR A 5 -11.57 -6.08 -8.17
CA THR A 5 -11.09 -6.56 -6.87
C THR A 5 -10.57 -5.33 -6.12
N LYS A 6 -11.49 -4.59 -5.48
CA LYS A 6 -11.15 -3.50 -4.59
C LYS A 6 -10.46 -4.13 -3.41
N TYR A 7 -9.13 -4.01 -3.36
CA TYR A 7 -8.35 -4.33 -2.17
C TYR A 7 -9.03 -3.69 -0.96
N SER A 8 -9.26 -4.48 0.08
CA SER A 8 -9.84 -4.01 1.33
C SER A 8 -8.95 -2.92 1.94
N GLN A 9 -9.55 -2.01 2.71
CA GLN A 9 -8.78 -0.95 3.37
C GLN A 9 -7.68 -1.53 4.25
N GLN A 10 -8.01 -2.59 5.01
CA GLN A 10 -7.06 -3.34 5.83
C GLN A 10 -5.86 -3.86 5.02
N PHE A 11 -6.10 -4.43 3.84
CA PHE A 11 -5.03 -4.92 2.99
C PHE A 11 -4.11 -3.79 2.50
N LYS A 12 -4.67 -2.62 2.18
CA LYS A 12 -3.87 -1.45 1.77
C LYS A 12 -2.99 -0.95 2.90
N GLU A 13 -3.52 -0.90 4.12
CA GLU A 13 -2.77 -0.49 5.30
C GLU A 13 -1.66 -1.49 5.64
N ASP A 14 -1.96 -2.78 5.54
CA ASP A 14 -0.99 -3.86 5.75
C ASP A 14 0.13 -3.82 4.70
N ALA A 15 -0.21 -3.65 3.43
CA ALA A 15 0.75 -3.47 2.33
C ALA A 15 1.67 -2.25 2.55
N VAL A 16 1.12 -1.13 3.02
CA VAL A 16 1.91 0.05 3.38
C VAL A 16 2.82 -0.26 4.57
N ARG A 17 2.30 -0.93 5.60
CA ARG A 17 3.09 -1.29 6.79
C ARG A 17 4.22 -2.25 6.44
N TYR A 18 3.98 -3.25 5.60
CA TYR A 18 5.00 -4.14 5.06
C TYR A 18 6.15 -3.36 4.40
N ARG A 19 5.85 -2.35 3.58
CA ARG A 19 6.89 -1.52 2.96
C ARG A 19 7.65 -0.66 3.97
N LEU A 20 6.99 -0.18 5.03
CA LEU A 20 7.62 0.61 6.09
C LEU A 20 8.50 -0.24 7.02
N ASP A 21 8.09 -1.48 7.29
CA ASP A 21 8.82 -2.45 8.12
C ASP A 21 10.04 -3.02 7.38
N HIS A 22 9.97 -3.10 6.05
CA HIS A 22 11.06 -3.52 5.18
C HIS A 22 11.62 -2.35 4.34
N PRO A 23 12.32 -1.38 4.95
CA PRO A 23 12.93 -0.27 4.22
C PRO A 23 14.00 -0.74 3.22
N GLU A 24 14.66 -1.87 3.53
CA GLU A 24 15.67 -2.55 2.72
C GLU A 24 15.14 -3.05 1.37
N LEU A 25 13.85 -3.39 1.28
CA LEU A 25 13.25 -3.89 0.05
C LEU A 25 12.88 -2.72 -0.86
N PRO A 26 13.29 -2.72 -2.14
CA PRO A 26 12.82 -1.71 -3.08
C PRO A 26 11.31 -1.84 -3.30
N LEU A 27 10.66 -0.72 -3.67
CA LEU A 27 9.20 -0.64 -3.84
C LEU A 27 8.67 -1.74 -4.78
N ARG A 28 9.39 -1.99 -5.88
CA ARG A 28 9.09 -3.05 -6.84
C ARG A 28 9.02 -4.43 -6.19
N LYS A 29 10.04 -4.79 -5.42
CA LYS A 29 10.12 -6.10 -4.75
C LYS A 29 8.99 -6.26 -3.72
N ALA A 30 8.70 -5.21 -2.95
CA ALA A 30 7.59 -5.22 -2.01
C ALA A 30 6.25 -5.40 -2.74
N SER A 31 6.04 -4.70 -3.86
CA SER A 31 4.81 -4.86 -4.65
C SER A 31 4.68 -6.24 -5.30
N GLU A 32 5.78 -6.84 -5.76
CA GLU A 32 5.83 -8.20 -6.30
C GLU A 32 5.46 -9.22 -5.22
N ASN A 33 6.03 -9.11 -4.02
CA ASN A 33 5.72 -9.99 -2.89
C ASN A 33 4.25 -9.90 -2.45
N LEU A 34 3.66 -8.71 -2.51
CA LEU A 34 2.27 -8.45 -2.14
C LEU A 34 1.27 -8.77 -3.28
N GLY A 35 1.75 -9.07 -4.49
CA GLY A 35 0.91 -9.31 -5.66
C GLY A 35 0.15 -8.06 -6.13
N VAL A 36 0.70 -6.86 -5.90
CA VAL A 36 0.07 -5.59 -6.27
C VAL A 36 0.94 -4.81 -7.26
N SER A 37 0.33 -3.86 -7.96
CA SER A 37 1.10 -2.95 -8.81
C SER A 37 1.87 -1.92 -7.97
N GLU A 38 3.09 -1.57 -8.39
CA GLU A 38 3.90 -0.52 -7.76
C GLU A 38 3.13 0.80 -7.59
N SER A 39 2.36 1.19 -8.61
CA SER A 39 1.51 2.39 -8.60
C SER A 39 0.43 2.32 -7.52
N ALA A 40 -0.13 1.14 -7.25
CA ALA A 40 -1.13 0.96 -6.21
C ALA A 40 -0.51 1.16 -4.82
N LEU A 41 0.63 0.49 -4.56
CA LEU A 41 1.37 0.61 -3.31
C LEU A 41 1.84 2.06 -3.07
N LYS A 42 2.33 2.74 -4.11
CA LYS A 42 2.72 4.17 -4.03
C LYS A 42 1.54 5.07 -3.66
N ASN A 43 0.37 4.84 -4.25
CA ASN A 43 -0.85 5.59 -3.92
C ASN A 43 -1.30 5.32 -2.47
N TRP A 44 -1.25 4.08 -2.00
CA TRP A 44 -1.63 3.73 -0.63
C TRP A 44 -0.70 4.36 0.40
N MET A 45 0.61 4.38 0.15
CA MET A 45 1.57 5.06 1.02
C MET A 45 1.29 6.57 1.12
N LYS A 46 0.94 7.21 -0.01
CA LYS A 46 0.57 8.63 -0.04
C LYS A 46 -0.71 8.88 0.76
N ALA A 47 -1.74 8.06 0.55
CA ALA A 47 -3.00 8.15 1.27
C ALA A 47 -2.82 7.93 2.79
N ALA A 48 -2.00 6.95 3.20
CA ALA A 48 -1.69 6.70 4.60
C ALA A 48 -0.97 7.88 5.27
N LYS A 49 -0.03 8.52 4.56
CA LYS A 49 0.66 9.74 5.05
C LYS A 49 -0.30 10.91 5.25
N GLU A 50 -1.30 11.06 4.38
CA GLU A 50 -2.31 12.11 4.48
C GLU A 50 -3.33 11.85 5.59
N HIS A 51 -3.76 10.59 5.77
CA HIS A 51 -4.66 10.21 6.86
C HIS A 51 -4.07 10.54 8.24
N LYS A 52 -2.75 10.33 8.43
CA LYS A 52 -2.05 10.69 9.67
C LYS A 52 -2.06 12.20 9.98
N ARG A 53 -2.27 13.07 8.99
CA ARG A 53 -2.31 14.55 9.20
C ARG A 53 -3.69 15.09 9.56
N ARG A 54 -4.76 14.31 9.43
CA ARG A 54 -6.14 14.74 9.75
C ARG A 54 -6.62 14.33 11.14
N GLY A 55 -5.75 13.71 11.94
CA GLY A 55 -6.01 13.29 13.32
C GLY A 55 -5.15 14.01 14.35
N SER A 56 -4.87 15.30 14.17
CA SER A 56 -4.28 16.18 15.19
C SER A 56 -5.24 17.31 15.53
#